data_AF-A0AAE2Y438-F1
#
_entry.id   AF-A0AAE2Y438-F1
#
_cell.length_a   1.000
_cell.length_b   1.000
_cell.length_c   1.000
_cell.angle_alpha   90.00
_cell.angle_beta   90.00
_cell.angle_gamma   90.00
#
_symmetry.space_group_name_H-M   'P 1'
#
loop_
_entity.id
_entity.type
_entity.pdbx_description
1 polymer ?
#
loop_
_entity_poly.entity_id
_entity_poly.type
_entity_poly.pdbx_seq_one_letter_code
_entity_poly.pdbx_strand_id
1 'polypeptide(L)'
;MIFLRVEKLEDFLYLLDRRVEDEVYIEIDPGKDESTKKQKVCLSFFGKIDQMMILHQIVLETKKNAREIIETLGETFKKYNVRLIEGRIREIMLSL
;
A
#
# COMPACT_ATOMS: atom_id res chain seq x y z
N MET A 1 -9.67 3.74 15.19
CA MET A 1 -8.95 3.81 13.91
C MET A 1 -9.97 3.65 12.78
N ILE A 2 -9.83 4.37 11.67
CA ILE A 2 -10.70 4.25 10.50
C ILE A 2 -9.95 3.51 9.40
N PHE A 3 -10.63 2.65 8.65
CA PHE A 3 -10.10 2.07 7.42
C PHE A 3 -10.60 2.87 6.22
N LEU A 4 -9.69 3.38 5.39
CA LEU A 4 -10.03 4.11 4.18
C LEU A 4 -9.46 3.38 2.96
N ARG A 5 -10.36 2.78 2.18
CA ARG A 5 -10.01 2.24 0.86
C ARG A 5 -10.03 3.35 -0.17
N VAL A 6 -8.92 3.52 -0.87
CA VAL A 6 -8.75 4.48 -1.95
C VAL A 6 -8.83 3.74 -3.28
N GLU A 7 -9.44 4.36 -4.29
CA GLU A 7 -9.65 3.74 -5.60
C GLU A 7 -8.53 4.04 -6.60
N LYS A 8 -7.86 5.20 -6.47
CA LYS A 8 -6.83 5.68 -7.40
C LYS A 8 -5.48 5.83 -6.72
N LEU A 9 -4.42 5.50 -7.44
CA LEU A 9 -3.06 5.58 -6.92
C LEU A 9 -2.66 7.04 -6.64
N GLU A 10 -3.10 7.97 -7.47
CA GLU A 10 -2.81 9.40 -7.29
C GLU A 10 -3.37 9.93 -5.97
N ASP A 11 -4.60 9.55 -5.63
CA ASP A 11 -5.24 9.92 -4.36
C ASP A 11 -4.52 9.26 -3.17
N PHE A 12 -4.07 8.02 -3.33
CA PHE A 12 -3.28 7.32 -2.32
C PHE A 12 -1.94 8.02 -2.07
N LEU A 13 -1.24 8.43 -3.14
CA LEU A 13 0.02 9.15 -3.06
C LEU A 13 -0.18 10.55 -2.45
N TYR A 14 -1.26 11.25 -2.78
CA TYR A 14 -1.61 12.54 -2.18
C TYR A 14 -1.80 12.44 -0.65
N LEU A 15 -2.35 11.32 -0.16
CA LEU A 15 -2.57 11.10 1.26
C LEU A 15 -1.29 10.77 2.04
N LEU A 16 -0.15 10.50 1.38
CA LEU A 16 1.12 10.23 2.06
C LEU A 16 1.61 11.39 2.92
N ASP A 17 1.18 12.63 2.64
CA ASP A 17 1.52 13.78 3.49
C ASP A 17 0.94 13.67 4.91
N ARG A 18 -0.03 12.78 5.12
CA ARG A 18 -0.66 12.52 6.41
C ARG A 18 -0.09 11.30 7.12
N ARG A 19 0.92 10.65 6.56
CA ARG A 19 1.51 9.43 7.11
C ARG A 19 2.09 9.67 8.50
N VAL A 20 2.01 8.65 9.34
CA VAL A 20 2.58 8.64 10.69
C VAL A 20 4.02 8.14 10.67
N GLU A 21 4.35 7.29 9.71
CA GLU A 21 5.70 6.76 9.49
C GLU A 21 6.07 6.87 8.02
N ASP A 22 7.37 6.89 7.73
CA ASP A 22 7.91 6.88 6.37
C ASP A 22 7.90 5.45 5.77
N GLU A 23 6.78 4.76 5.93
CA GLU A 23 6.60 3.36 5.54
C GLU A 23 5.28 3.14 4.79
N VAL A 24 5.37 2.42 3.67
CA VAL A 24 4.24 1.86 2.94
C VAL A 24 4.43 0.35 2.86
N TYR A 25 3.43 -0.37 3.32
CA TYR A 25 3.40 -1.83 3.32
C TYR A 25 2.88 -2.31 1.99
N ILE A 26 3.57 -3.28 1.39
CA ILE A 26 3.20 -3.91 0.12
C ILE A 26 2.94 -5.40 0.31
N GLU A 27 1.81 -5.84 -0.23
CA GLU A 27 1.48 -7.25 -0.39
C GLU A 27 1.16 -7.55 -1.85
N ILE A 28 1.78 -8.60 -2.39
CA ILE A 28 1.57 -9.05 -3.77
C ILE A 28 0.95 -10.44 -3.70
N ASP A 29 -0.32 -10.53 -4.08
CA ASP A 29 -1.01 -11.81 -4.28
C ASP A 29 -0.86 -12.20 -5.76
N PRO A 30 -0.28 -13.39 -6.06
CA PRO A 30 -0.05 -13.84 -7.44
C PRO A 30 -1.32 -14.02 -8.27
N GLY A 31 -2.51 -13.90 -7.67
CA GLY A 31 -3.79 -14.05 -8.35
C GLY A 31 -4.16 -15.51 -8.55
N LYS A 32 -5.45 -15.84 -8.42
CA LYS A 32 -5.95 -17.22 -8.51
C LYS A 32 -6.27 -17.69 -9.92
N ASP A 33 -6.24 -16.78 -10.89
CA ASP A 33 -6.79 -17.04 -12.23
C ASP A 33 -5.65 -17.26 -13.24
N GLU A 34 -5.39 -18.54 -13.54
CA GLU A 34 -4.36 -18.99 -14.49
C GLU A 34 -4.52 -18.38 -15.89
N SER A 35 -5.75 -17.98 -16.25
CA SER A 35 -6.08 -17.42 -17.56
C SER A 35 -5.66 -15.95 -17.73
N THR A 36 -5.53 -15.19 -16.63
CA THR A 36 -5.25 -13.75 -16.68
C THR A 36 -3.92 -13.33 -16.08
N LYS A 37 -3.26 -14.18 -15.25
CA LYS A 37 -1.96 -13.91 -14.57
C LYS A 37 -1.85 -12.49 -14.00
N LYS A 38 -2.97 -11.89 -13.57
CA LYS A 38 -2.96 -10.56 -12.96
C LYS A 38 -2.64 -10.72 -11.49
N GLN A 39 -1.54 -10.12 -11.07
CA GLN A 39 -1.18 -9.98 -9.67
C GLN A 39 -2.02 -8.87 -9.05
N LYS A 40 -2.46 -9.11 -7.81
CA LYS A 40 -3.10 -8.09 -6.98
C LYS A 40 -2.05 -7.52 -6.04
N VAL A 41 -1.88 -6.20 -6.10
CA VAL A 41 -0.94 -5.47 -5.26
C VAL A 41 -1.75 -4.64 -4.27
N CYS A 42 -1.60 -4.93 -2.99
CA CYS A 42 -2.17 -4.16 -1.91
C CYS A 42 -1.08 -3.23 -1.35
N LEU A 43 -1.35 -1.93 -1.27
CA LEU A 43 -0.49 -0.96 -0.63
C LEU A 43 -1.23 -0.35 0.55
N SER A 44 -0.54 -0.20 1.68
CA SER A 44 -1.14 0.33 2.91
C SER A 44 -0.17 1.22 3.69
N PHE A 45 -0.68 2.27 4.32
CA PHE A 45 0.07 3.03 5.33
C PHE A 45 -0.84 3.60 6.41
N PHE A 46 -0.26 3.90 7.57
CA PHE A 46 -0.96 4.61 8.63
C PHE A 46 -0.86 6.12 8.44
N GLY A 47 -2.00 6.78 8.33
CA GLY A 47 -2.12 8.22 8.37
C GLY A 47 -2.80 8.71 9.65
N LYS A 48 -2.75 10.01 9.88
CA LYS A 48 -3.46 10.67 10.98
C LYS A 48 -4.28 11.85 10.45
N ILE A 49 -5.54 11.91 10.86
CA ILE A 49 -6.41 13.08 10.67
C ILE A 49 -6.88 13.50 12.06
N ASP A 50 -6.54 14.73 12.45
CA ASP A 50 -6.73 15.24 13.81
C ASP A 50 -6.14 14.30 14.87
N GLN A 51 -6.97 13.71 15.73
CA GLN A 51 -6.56 12.73 16.74
C GLN A 51 -6.82 11.27 16.31
N MET A 52 -7.32 11.04 15.09
CA MET A 52 -7.68 9.70 14.61
C MET A 52 -6.58 9.11 13.73
N MET A 53 -6.17 7.88 14.08
CA MET A 53 -5.37 7.02 13.20
C MET A 53 -6.26 6.46 12.08
N ILE A 54 -5.74 6.46 10.86
CA ILE A 54 -6.41 5.95 9.67
C ILE A 54 -5.48 5.00 8.93
N LEU A 55 -5.99 3.82 8.58
CA LEU A 55 -5.31 2.91 7.68
C LEU A 55 -5.76 3.22 6.25
N HIS A 56 -4.88 3.82 5.46
CA HIS A 56 -5.11 4.07 4.04
C HIS A 56 -4.68 2.85 3.24
N GLN A 57 -5.55 2.33 2.37
CA GLN A 57 -5.27 1.16 1.55
C GLN A 57 -5.71 1.34 0.11
N ILE A 58 -4.90 0.88 -0.84
CA ILE A 58 -5.27 0.71 -2.25
C ILE A 58 -5.00 -0.71 -2.71
N VAL A 59 -5.84 -1.22 -3.61
CA VAL A 59 -5.63 -2.52 -4.27
C VAL A 59 -5.56 -2.28 -5.76
N LEU A 60 -4.44 -2.65 -6.37
CA LEU A 60 -4.16 -2.52 -7.80
C LEU A 60 -4.10 -3.90 -8.44
N GLU A 61 -4.46 -3.98 -9.72
CA GLU A 61 -4.28 -5.19 -10.53
C GLU A 61 -3.28 -4.92 -11.64
N THR A 62 -2.32 -5.81 -11.83
CA THR A 62 -1.29 -5.66 -12.85
C THR A 62 -0.84 -7.01 -13.40
N LYS A 63 -0.39 -7.04 -14.66
CA LYS A 63 0.23 -8.22 -15.27
C LYS A 63 1.75 -8.28 -15.04
N LYS A 64 2.33 -7.22 -14.46
CA LYS A 64 3.75 -7.18 -14.11
C LYS A 64 4.06 -8.28 -13.10
N ASN A 65 5.29 -8.80 -13.16
CA ASN A 65 5.74 -9.75 -12.14
C ASN A 65 6.12 -9.03 -10.84
N ALA A 66 6.28 -9.79 -9.74
CA ALA A 66 6.54 -9.22 -8.41
C ALA A 66 7.79 -8.34 -8.38
N ARG A 67 8.86 -8.73 -9.08
CA ARG A 67 10.10 -7.97 -9.17
C ARG A 67 9.90 -6.62 -9.84
N GLU A 68 9.24 -6.61 -11.01
CA GLU A 68 8.92 -5.38 -11.74
C GLU A 68 8.02 -4.44 -10.93
N ILE A 69 7.08 -5.00 -10.16
CA ILE A 69 6.20 -4.26 -9.26
C ILE A 69 7.02 -3.57 -8.17
N ILE A 70 7.88 -4.32 -7.47
CA ILE A 70 8.72 -3.80 -6.38
C ILE A 70 9.69 -2.74 -6.90
N GLU A 71 10.32 -2.97 -8.05
CA GLU A 71 11.23 -1.98 -8.68
C GLU A 71 10.47 -0.70 -9.04
N THR A 72 9.33 -0.81 -9.74
CA THR A 72 8.52 0.35 -10.16
C THR A 72 8.02 1.17 -8.96
N LEU A 73 7.47 0.49 -7.96
CA LEU A 73 6.95 1.16 -6.76
C LEU A 73 8.10 1.71 -5.93
N GLY A 74 9.22 1.00 -5.82
CA GLY A 74 10.41 1.47 -5.10
C GLY A 74 10.94 2.79 -5.66
N GLU A 75 11.03 2.93 -6.98
CA GLU A 75 11.38 4.20 -7.61
C GLU A 75 10.34 5.30 -7.37
N THR A 76 9.06 4.94 -7.35
CA THR A 76 7.96 5.88 -7.10
C THR A 76 8.04 6.42 -5.67
N PHE A 77 8.07 5.54 -4.66
CA PHE A 77 8.06 5.92 -3.24
C PHE A 77 9.38 6.54 -2.76
N LYS A 78 10.51 6.26 -3.41
CA LYS A 78 11.77 7.00 -3.19
C LYS A 78 11.59 8.51 -3.37
N LYS A 79 10.77 8.95 -4.32
CA LYS A 79 10.49 10.39 -4.55
C LYS A 79 9.75 11.05 -3.39
N TYR A 80 9.04 10.26 -2.58
CA TYR A 80 8.28 10.71 -1.43
C TYR A 80 9.03 10.51 -0.10
N ASN A 81 10.30 10.08 -0.14
CA ASN A 81 11.09 9.68 1.03
C ASN A 81 10.40 8.59 1.88
N VAL A 82 9.69 7.66 1.24
CA VAL A 82 8.98 6.57 1.89
C VAL A 82 9.65 5.23 1.58
N ARG A 83 9.75 4.37 2.60
CA ARG A 83 10.25 3.00 2.47
C ARG A 83 9.11 2.05 2.12
N LEU A 84 9.35 1.15 1.16
CA LEU A 84 8.45 0.03 0.92
C LEU A 84 8.84 -1.14 1.83
N ILE A 85 7.86 -1.64 2.59
CA ILE A 85 8.03 -2.76 3.50
C ILE A 85 7.20 -3.92 2.99
N GLU A 86 7.83 -5.06 2.71
CA GLU A 86 7.09 -6.27 2.36
C GLU A 86 6.33 -6.79 3.57
N GLY A 87 5.02 -6.94 3.43
CA GLY A 87 4.17 -7.44 4.49
C GLY A 87 2.78 -6.84 4.47
N ARG A 88 1.93 -7.36 5.37
CA ARG A 88 0.57 -6.88 5.58
C ARG A 88 0.49 -6.26 6.97
N ILE A 89 -0.07 -5.04 7.04
CA ILE A 89 -0.54 -4.49 8.31
C ILE A 89 -1.65 -5.41 8.84
N ARG A 90 -1.35 -6.13 9.92
CA ARG A 90 -2.34 -7.00 10.59
C ARG A 90 -3.01 -6.21 11.71
N GLU A 91 -4.32 -6.39 11.86
CA GLU A 91 -5.08 -5.72 12.90
C GLU A 91 -4.59 -6.03 14.33
N ILE A 92 -3.85 -7.12 14.55
CA ILE A 92 -3.30 -7.49 15.87
C ILE A 92 -2.24 -6.48 16.38
N MET A 93 -1.55 -5.76 15.48
CA MET A 93 -0.66 -4.66 15.88
C MET A 93 -1.43 -3.41 16.39
N LEU A 94 -2.77 -3.41 16.32
CA LEU A 94 -3.62 -2.26 16.66
C LEU A 94 -4.21 -2.30 18.08
N SER A 95 -3.89 -3.33 18.87
CA SER A 95 -4.52 -3.60 20.18
C SER A 95 -3.54 -3.60 21.36
N LEU A 96 -2.28 -3.22 21.16
CA LEU A 96 -1.22 -3.16 22.18
C LEU A 96 -0.85 -1.72 22.51
#